data_AF-A0A834Z3M6-F1
#
_entry.id   AF-A0A834Z3M6-F1
#
_cell.length_a   1.000
_cell.length_b   1.000
_cell.length_c   1.000
_cell.angle_alpha   90.00
_cell.angle_beta   90.00
_cell.angle_gamma   90.00
#
_symmetry.space_group_name_H-M   'P 1'
#
loop_
_entity.id
_entity.type
_entity.pdbx_description
1 polymer ?
#
loop_
_entity_poly.entity_id
_entity_poly.type
_entity_poly.pdbx_seq_one_letter_code
_entity_poly.pdbx_strand_id
1 'polypeptide(L)'
;MDPVSIATVTNVSAQVSNIPMLSGTNFKVWKETVEIVLGCMDLDLTLWSDQPTATPENPNEVKIEKWDRSNRMCLMIMKHSIPEAFWGFITESKSAKKFLEEIQ
;
A
#
# COMPACT_ATOMS: atom_id res chain seq x y z
N MET A 1 21.00 -21.94 -10.74
CA MET A 1 20.77 -20.67 -10.04
C MET A 1 20.24 -19.72 -11.10
N ASP A 2 18.94 -19.50 -11.11
CA ASP A 2 18.24 -18.95 -12.27
C ASP A 2 18.38 -17.42 -12.34
N PRO A 3 18.68 -16.84 -13.51
CA PRO A 3 18.77 -15.39 -13.69
C PRO A 3 17.42 -14.68 -13.44
N VAL A 4 16.31 -15.42 -13.49
CA VAL A 4 14.96 -14.95 -13.13
C VAL A 4 14.87 -14.57 -11.64
N SER A 5 15.59 -15.25 -10.75
CA SER A 5 15.55 -14.97 -9.31
C SER A 5 16.28 -13.68 -8.89
N ILE A 6 17.18 -13.15 -9.75
CA ILE A 6 17.87 -11.87 -9.49
C ILE A 6 17.00 -10.68 -9.92
N ALA A 7 16.16 -10.85 -10.94
CA ALA A 7 15.28 -9.79 -11.43
C ALA A 7 14.08 -9.50 -10.49
N THR A 8 13.71 -10.43 -9.61
CA THR A 8 12.50 -10.33 -8.76
C THR A 8 12.72 -9.71 -7.38
N VAL A 9 13.90 -9.17 -7.09
CA VAL A 9 14.14 -8.32 -5.92
C VAL A 9 14.81 -7.03 -6.38
N THR A 10 14.12 -6.26 -7.22
CA THR A 10 14.30 -4.80 -7.18
C THR A 10 14.21 -4.39 -5.72
N ASN A 11 15.34 -3.96 -5.15
CA ASN A 11 15.53 -3.71 -3.72
C ASN A 11 14.30 -2.96 -3.17
N VAL A 12 13.43 -3.66 -2.42
CA VAL A 12 12.15 -3.10 -1.91
C VAL A 12 12.38 -1.77 -1.21
N SER A 13 13.50 -1.66 -0.49
CA SER A 13 13.93 -0.40 0.13
C SER A 13 14.12 0.72 -0.89
N ALA A 14 14.76 0.45 -2.03
CA ALA A 14 14.96 1.46 -3.07
C ALA A 14 13.64 1.92 -3.69
N GLN A 15 12.69 1.00 -3.91
CA GLN A 15 11.37 1.34 -4.44
C GLN A 15 10.58 2.21 -3.46
N VAL A 16 10.59 1.86 -2.18
CA VAL A 16 9.94 2.67 -1.13
C VAL A 16 10.62 4.04 -0.97
N SER A 17 11.95 4.10 -1.06
CA SER A 17 12.70 5.37 -0.99
C SER A 17 12.46 6.31 -2.17
N ASN A 18 11.92 5.82 -3.29
CA ASN A 18 11.54 6.66 -4.43
C ASN A 18 10.21 7.40 -4.21
N ILE A 19 9.43 7.01 -3.20
CA ILE A 19 8.19 7.70 -2.85
C ILE A 19 8.56 9.05 -2.22
N PRO A 20 8.13 10.19 -2.78
CA PRO A 20 8.42 11.49 -2.19
C PRO A 20 7.76 11.60 -0.81
N MET A 21 8.32 12.41 0.09
CA MET A 21 7.61 12.72 1.34
C MET A 21 6.36 13.55 1.04
N LEU A 22 5.25 13.24 1.70
CA LEU A 22 4.03 14.02 1.60
C LEU A 22 4.24 15.43 2.17
N SER A 23 3.71 16.42 1.47
CA SER A 23 3.70 17.83 1.83
C SER A 23 2.33 18.43 1.48
N GLY A 24 2.07 19.65 1.92
CA GLY A 24 0.78 20.31 1.66
C GLY A 24 0.46 20.59 0.19
N THR A 25 1.40 20.41 -0.75
CA THR A 25 1.21 20.78 -2.17
C THR A 25 1.42 19.64 -3.16
N ASN A 26 1.95 18.49 -2.74
CA ASN A 26 2.36 17.42 -3.66
C ASN A 26 1.47 16.17 -3.61
N PHE A 27 0.30 16.21 -2.96
CA PHE A 27 -0.58 15.05 -2.77
C PHE A 27 -0.83 14.25 -4.06
N LYS A 28 -1.12 14.93 -5.19
CA LYS A 28 -1.37 14.26 -6.47
C LYS A 28 -0.17 13.42 -6.95
N VAL A 29 1.04 14.01 -6.89
CA VAL A 29 2.29 13.34 -7.31
C VAL A 29 2.66 12.23 -6.33
N TRP A 30 2.47 12.49 -5.04
CA TRP A 30 2.70 11.50 -3.98
C TRP A 30 1.82 10.27 -4.17
N LYS A 31 0.50 10.47 -4.33
CA LYS A 31 -0.48 9.40 -4.55
C LYS A 31 -0.15 8.56 -5.78
N GLU A 32 0.12 9.20 -6.91
CA GLU A 32 0.47 8.51 -8.16
C GLU A 32 1.75 7.66 -7.98
N THR A 33 2.77 8.19 -7.30
CA THR A 33 4.01 7.45 -7.04
C THR A 33 3.78 6.25 -6.11
N VAL A 34 2.98 6.42 -5.06
CA VAL A 34 2.57 5.34 -4.14
C VAL A 34 1.84 4.23 -4.91
N GLU A 35 0.85 4.58 -5.74
CA GLU A 35 0.07 3.61 -6.51
C GLU A 35 0.95 2.82 -7.48
N ILE A 36 1.89 3.47 -8.19
CA ILE A 36 2.83 2.82 -9.10
C ILE A 36 3.76 1.85 -8.33
N VAL A 37 4.38 2.31 -7.24
CA VAL A 37 5.31 1.49 -6.45
C VAL A 37 4.60 0.26 -5.88
N LEU A 38 3.38 0.43 -5.35
CA LEU A 38 2.58 -0.67 -4.82
C LEU A 38 2.16 -1.66 -5.91
N GLY A 39 1.80 -1.18 -7.10
CA GLY A 39 1.47 -2.02 -8.25
C GLY A 39 2.68 -2.83 -8.73
N CYS A 40 3.88 -2.22 -8.81
CA CYS A 40 5.10 -2.93 -9.16
C CYS A 40 5.50 -4.01 -8.13
N MET A 41 4.96 -3.95 -6.92
CA MET A 41 5.23 -4.91 -5.83
C MET A 41 4.09 -5.92 -5.63
N ASP A 42 3.04 -5.91 -6.47
CA ASP A 42 1.82 -6.70 -6.32
C ASP A 42 1.13 -6.50 -4.95
N LEU A 43 1.16 -5.27 -4.43
CA LEU A 43 0.56 -4.90 -3.14
C LEU A 43 -0.69 -4.02 -3.28
N ASP A 44 -1.08 -3.66 -4.49
CA ASP A 44 -2.15 -2.68 -4.78
C ASP A 44 -3.58 -3.25 -4.67
N LEU A 45 -3.75 -4.56 -4.46
CA LEU A 45 -5.05 -5.23 -4.36
C LEU A 45 -6.06 -4.51 -3.44
N THR A 46 -5.61 -4.05 -2.28
CA THR A 46 -6.40 -3.32 -1.28
C THR A 46 -6.89 -1.94 -1.76
N LEU A 47 -6.23 -1.33 -2.74
CA LEU A 47 -6.56 0.01 -3.23
C LEU A 47 -7.79 -0.02 -4.16
N TRP A 48 -7.95 -1.10 -4.92
CA TRP A 48 -9.01 -1.22 -5.94
C TRP A 48 -10.14 -2.17 -5.54
N SER A 49 -9.94 -3.02 -4.54
CA SER A 49 -10.93 -4.01 -4.09
C SER A 49 -11.31 -3.85 -2.63
N ASP A 50 -12.61 -4.03 -2.35
CA ASP A 50 -13.11 -4.07 -0.98
C ASP A 50 -12.63 -5.32 -0.25
N GLN A 51 -12.60 -5.23 1.10
CA GLN A 51 -12.19 -6.34 1.94
C GLN A 51 -13.07 -7.58 1.65
N PRO A 52 -12.47 -8.74 1.33
CA PRO A 52 -13.24 -9.96 1.09
C PRO A 52 -13.91 -10.42 2.39
N THR A 53 -15.17 -10.84 2.29
CA THR A 53 -15.90 -11.43 3.42
C THR A 53 -15.90 -12.95 3.27
N ALA A 54 -15.48 -13.66 4.32
CA ALA A 54 -15.65 -15.11 4.38
C ALA A 54 -17.15 -15.44 4.44
N THR A 55 -17.59 -16.41 3.63
CA THR A 55 -18.94 -16.96 3.69
C THR A 55 -18.88 -18.45 3.98
N PRO A 56 -19.93 -19.07 4.57
CA PRO A 56 -19.95 -20.52 4.81
C PRO A 56 -19.72 -21.35 3.53
N GLU A 57 -20.20 -20.84 2.39
CA GLU A 57 -20.08 -21.48 1.07
C GLU A 57 -18.71 -21.23 0.42
N ASN A 58 -18.06 -20.12 0.76
CA ASN A 58 -16.75 -19.77 0.27
C ASN A 58 -15.93 -19.04 1.35
N PRO A 59 -15.21 -19.79 2.21
CA PRO A 59 -14.39 -19.20 3.25
C PRO A 59 -13.21 -18.41 2.68
N ASN A 60 -12.78 -18.68 1.44
CA ASN A 60 -11.85 -17.89 0.63
C ASN A 60 -10.61 -17.34 1.39
N GLU A 61 -10.08 -18.13 2.33
CA GLU A 61 -9.04 -17.71 3.28
C GLU A 61 -7.79 -17.15 2.59
N VAL A 62 -7.37 -17.77 1.47
CA VAL A 62 -6.23 -17.31 0.67
C VAL A 62 -6.45 -15.91 0.10
N LYS A 63 -7.68 -15.58 -0.31
CA LYS A 63 -8.01 -14.24 -0.84
C LYS A 63 -8.00 -13.22 0.30
N ILE A 64 -8.51 -13.59 1.47
CA ILE A 64 -8.51 -12.74 2.66
C ILE A 64 -7.06 -12.46 3.10
N GLU A 65 -6.23 -13.50 3.21
CA GLU A 65 -4.83 -13.36 3.61
C GLU A 65 -4.04 -12.48 2.63
N LYS A 66 -4.24 -12.68 1.31
CA LYS A 66 -3.60 -11.83 0.29
C LYS A 66 -4.04 -10.38 0.41
N TRP A 67 -5.33 -10.13 0.63
CA TRP A 67 -5.86 -8.78 0.81
C TRP A 67 -5.33 -8.13 2.09
N ASP A 68 -5.32 -8.85 3.21
CA ASP A 68 -4.83 -8.35 4.50
C ASP A 68 -3.33 -8.06 4.45
N ARG A 69 -2.54 -8.91 3.78
CA ARG A 69 -1.11 -8.66 3.55
C ARG A 69 -0.89 -7.41 2.72
N SER A 70 -1.61 -7.27 1.60
CA SER A 70 -1.59 -6.08 0.75
C SER A 70 -1.94 -4.82 1.56
N ASN A 71 -3.06 -4.86 2.29
CA ASN A 71 -3.53 -3.78 3.16
C ASN A 71 -2.49 -3.33 4.18
N ARG A 72 -1.90 -4.29 4.92
CA ARG A 72 -0.86 -4.01 5.92
C ARG A 72 0.36 -3.33 5.30
N MET A 73 0.85 -3.85 4.18
CA MET A 73 2.06 -3.32 3.54
C MET A 73 1.82 -1.93 2.94
N CYS A 74 0.67 -1.70 2.29
CA CYS A 74 0.30 -0.39 1.77
C CYS A 74 0.26 0.67 2.88
N LEU A 75 -0.37 0.35 4.03
CA LEU A 75 -0.42 1.25 5.17
C LEU A 75 0.99 1.58 5.71
N MET A 76 1.88 0.58 5.82
CA MET A 76 3.25 0.81 6.27
C MET A 76 4.03 1.73 5.32
N ILE A 77 3.91 1.50 4.00
CA ILE A 77 4.61 2.29 2.98
C ILE A 77 4.08 3.73 2.95
N MET A 78 2.76 3.92 2.92
CA MET A 78 2.16 5.25 2.92
C MET A 78 2.54 6.03 4.19
N LYS A 79 2.38 5.43 5.38
CA LYS A 79 2.75 6.06 6.66
C LYS A 79 4.23 6.42 6.73
N HIS A 80 5.11 5.58 6.18
CA HIS A 80 6.55 5.87 6.11
C HIS A 80 6.86 7.13 5.28
N SER A 81 6.07 7.39 4.24
CA SER A 81 6.21 8.56 3.39
C SER A 81 5.47 9.82 3.87
N ILE A 82 4.89 9.79 5.07
CA ILE A 82 4.17 10.94 5.64
C ILE A 82 4.95 11.48 6.84
N PRO A 83 5.39 12.75 6.80
CA PRO A 83 6.08 13.37 7.94
C PRO A 83 5.24 13.33 9.22
N GLU A 84 5.90 13.11 10.37
CA GLU A 84 5.24 13.03 11.68
C GLU A 84 4.36 14.24 12.01
N ALA A 85 4.71 15.42 11.49
CA ALA A 85 3.92 16.65 11.65
C ALA A 85 2.47 16.51 11.12
N PHE A 86 2.22 15.58 10.21
CA PHE A 86 0.90 15.30 9.66
C PHE A 86 0.16 14.16 10.39
N TRP A 87 0.81 13.43 11.30
CA TRP A 87 0.21 12.26 11.96
C TRP A 87 -0.99 12.59 12.85
N GLY A 88 -1.06 13.83 13.38
CA GLY A 88 -2.24 14.27 14.16
C GLY A 88 -3.53 14.34 13.35
N PHE A 89 -3.44 14.37 12.02
CA PHE A 89 -4.59 14.36 11.09
C PHE A 89 -4.90 12.96 10.55
N ILE A 90 -4.01 12.01 10.77
CA ILE A 90 -4.12 10.65 10.25
C ILE A 90 -4.96 9.83 11.24
N THR A 91 -6.15 9.44 10.82
CA THR A 91 -6.98 8.48 11.54
C THR A 91 -6.32 7.10 11.53
N GLU A 92 -6.60 6.27 12.54
CA GLU A 92 -6.22 4.84 12.54
C GLU A 92 -7.07 4.05 11.53
N SER A 93 -6.93 4.40 10.25
CA SER A 93 -7.67 3.78 9.17
C SER A 93 -7.28 2.32 9.05
N LYS A 94 -8.30 1.44 9.10
CA LYS A 94 -8.12 -0.01 9.00
C LYS A 94 -7.86 -0.49 7.57
N SER A 95 -8.17 0.33 6.57
CA SER A 95 -7.88 0.02 5.16
C SER A 95 -6.99 1.08 4.50
N ALA A 96 -6.08 0.62 3.65
CA ALA A 96 -5.20 1.48 2.85
C ALA A 96 -5.99 2.39 1.91
N LYS A 97 -7.07 1.90 1.31
CA LYS A 97 -7.96 2.70 0.48
C LYS A 97 -8.57 3.89 1.25
N LYS A 98 -9.16 3.64 2.42
CA LYS A 98 -9.73 4.71 3.26
C LYS A 98 -8.67 5.69 3.74
N PHE A 99 -7.52 5.17 4.14
CA PHE A 99 -6.37 5.98 4.51
C PHE A 99 -5.98 6.97 3.39
N LEU A 100 -5.95 6.49 2.15
CA LEU A 100 -5.63 7.33 0.99
C LEU A 100 -6.71 8.38 0.68
N GLU A 101 -7.98 8.04 0.92
CA GLU A 101 -9.12 8.95 0.77
C GLU A 101 -9.15 10.04 1.85
N GLU A 102 -8.70 9.74 3.08
CA GLU A 102 -8.69 10.68 4.22
C GLU A 102 -7.56 11.73 4.17
N ILE A 103 -6.51 11.47 3.40
CA ILE A 103 -5.39 12.43 3.21
C ILE A 103 -5.78 13.57 2.23
N GLN A 104 -6.81 13.35 1.41
CA GLN A 104 -7.29 14.32 0.42
C GLN A 104 -8.09 15.46 1.07
#